data_AF-A0A3P4ARN2-F1
#
_entry.id   AF-A0A3P4ARN2-F1
#
_cell.length_a   1.000
_cell.length_b   1.000
_cell.length_c   1.000
_cell.angle_alpha   90.00
_cell.angle_beta   90.00
_cell.angle_gamma   90.00
#
_symmetry.space_group_name_H-M   'P 1'
#
loop_
_entity.id
_entity.type
_entity.pdbx_description
1 polymer ?
#
loop_
_entity_poly.entity_id
_entity_poly.type
_entity_poly.pdbx_seq_one_letter_code
_entity_poly.pdbx_strand_id
1 'polypeptide(L)'
;MSQVSNLRANAQARFATDAKAAAVQVLERRSAEVLKSEIVPALSPYKDAPLDPDNPSGNWRSFYFVDYYFSCPTRVAPSPKQRGGSVANLRPGLTCSGTETIFGIPVAWDIRGENGILGEGVVTVVVTATHPRGPKVTLGRRVTCYDVYPSPTQDQPAPCPPPGGGRP
;
A
#
# COMPACT_ATOMS: atom_id res chain seq x y z
N MET A 1 24.18 -30.11 29.39
CA MET A 1 23.67 -29.80 28.03
C MET A 1 22.43 -28.90 27.99
N SER A 2 21.55 -28.83 29.01
CA SER A 2 20.34 -27.97 28.94
C SER A 2 20.61 -26.46 29.02
N GLN A 3 21.63 -26.01 29.77
CA GLN A 3 21.92 -24.58 29.94
C GLN A 3 22.28 -23.87 28.62
N VAL A 4 23.09 -24.49 27.76
CA VAL A 4 23.46 -23.93 26.44
C VAL A 4 22.25 -23.89 25.50
N SER A 5 21.37 -24.88 25.59
CA SER A 5 20.12 -24.89 24.83
C SER A 5 19.22 -23.71 25.22
N ASN A 6 19.08 -23.45 26.52
CA ASN A 6 18.27 -22.34 27.05
C ASN A 6 18.84 -20.97 26.65
N LEU A 7 20.16 -20.80 26.67
CA LEU A 7 20.81 -19.57 26.19
C LEU A 7 20.55 -19.32 24.69
N ARG A 8 20.61 -20.37 23.88
CA ARG A 8 20.31 -20.29 22.44
C ARG A 8 18.84 -19.93 22.20
N ALA A 9 17.92 -20.56 22.93
CA ALA A 9 16.49 -20.27 22.81
C ALA A 9 16.18 -18.81 23.19
N ASN A 10 16.70 -18.32 24.32
CA ASN A 10 16.49 -16.94 24.75
C ASN A 10 17.06 -15.92 23.77
N ALA A 11 18.28 -16.16 23.24
CA ALA A 11 18.87 -15.28 22.23
C ALA A 11 18.06 -15.25 20.93
N GLN A 12 17.58 -16.41 20.47
CA GLN A 12 16.76 -16.49 19.26
C GLN A 12 15.38 -15.84 19.44
N ALA A 13 14.75 -15.96 20.62
CA ALA A 13 13.52 -15.25 20.93
C ALA A 13 13.69 -13.73 20.91
N ARG A 14 14.82 -13.22 21.43
CA ARG A 14 15.16 -11.79 21.34
C ARG A 14 15.31 -11.35 19.88
N PHE A 15 16.12 -12.05 19.09
CA PHE A 15 16.32 -11.72 17.68
C PHE A 15 15.03 -11.81 16.85
N ALA A 16 14.12 -12.73 17.18
CA ALA A 16 12.80 -12.81 16.55
C ALA A 16 11.91 -11.61 16.91
N THR A 17 11.99 -11.13 18.15
CA THR A 17 11.30 -9.90 18.59
C THR A 17 11.82 -8.68 17.82
N ASP A 18 13.14 -8.54 17.73
CA ASP A 18 13.80 -7.46 16.99
C ASP A 18 13.43 -7.50 15.49
N ALA A 19 13.44 -8.70 14.88
CA ALA A 19 13.02 -8.89 13.49
C ALA A 19 11.55 -8.52 13.26
N LYS A 20 10.66 -8.87 14.19
CA LYS A 20 9.25 -8.50 14.12
C LYS A 20 9.05 -6.99 14.24
N ALA A 21 9.75 -6.32 15.16
CA ALA A 21 9.67 -4.87 15.31
C ALA A 21 10.14 -4.13 14.04
N ALA A 22 11.25 -4.59 13.44
CA ALA A 22 11.74 -4.08 12.16
C ALA A 22 10.70 -4.26 11.03
N ALA A 23 10.08 -5.44 10.95
CA ALA A 23 9.03 -5.71 9.96
C ALA A 23 7.80 -4.80 10.16
N VAL A 24 7.31 -4.66 11.40
CA VAL A 24 6.15 -3.81 11.72
C VAL A 24 6.40 -2.36 11.32
N GLN A 25 7.58 -1.80 11.66
CA GLN A 25 7.90 -0.40 11.33
C GLN A 25 7.87 -0.13 9.81
N VAL A 26 8.40 -1.05 9.01
CA VAL A 26 8.36 -0.92 7.54
C VAL A 26 6.94 -1.11 7.02
N LEU A 27 6.21 -2.11 7.53
CA LEU A 27 4.82 -2.36 7.12
C LEU A 27 3.92 -1.16 7.38
N GLU A 28 4.04 -0.52 8.55
CA GLU A 28 3.25 0.66 8.93
C GLU A 28 3.51 1.82 7.98
N ARG A 29 4.79 2.12 7.70
CA ARG A 29 5.17 3.22 6.81
C ARG A 29 4.66 2.99 5.39
N ARG A 30 4.87 1.78 4.85
CA ARG A 30 4.42 1.42 3.49
C ARG A 30 2.90 1.36 3.39
N SER A 31 2.21 0.93 4.43
CA SER A 31 0.73 0.98 4.48
C SER A 31 0.20 2.40 4.55
N ALA A 32 0.88 3.30 5.28
CA ALA A 32 0.50 4.71 5.36
C ALA A 32 0.65 5.43 4.01
N GLU A 33 1.65 5.05 3.21
CA GLU A 33 1.81 5.55 1.83
C GLU A 33 0.61 5.18 0.95
N VAL A 34 0.11 3.93 1.06
CA VAL A 34 -1.07 3.45 0.32
C VAL A 34 -2.34 4.20 0.73
N LEU A 35 -2.51 4.48 2.03
CA LEU A 35 -3.70 5.17 2.56
C LEU A 35 -3.61 6.70 2.48
N LYS A 36 -2.52 7.25 1.97
CA LYS A 36 -2.32 8.70 1.91
C LYS A 36 -3.31 9.35 0.94
N SER A 37 -3.90 10.47 1.36
CA SER A 37 -4.69 11.33 0.50
C SER A 37 -4.15 12.76 0.53
N GLU A 38 -4.34 13.50 -0.56
CA GLU A 38 -3.98 14.92 -0.66
C GLU A 38 -5.11 15.74 -1.30
N ILE A 39 -5.10 17.04 -1.00
CA ILE A 39 -6.02 18.00 -1.63
C ILE A 39 -5.33 18.58 -2.86
N VAL A 40 -6.02 18.54 -3.99
CA VAL A 40 -5.52 18.99 -5.29
C VAL A 40 -6.53 19.91 -5.97
N PRO A 41 -6.09 20.82 -6.86
CA PRO A 41 -7.02 21.64 -7.65
C PRO A 41 -7.79 20.80 -8.68
N ALA A 42 -8.93 21.31 -9.17
CA ALA A 42 -9.73 20.67 -10.23
C ALA A 42 -8.99 20.38 -11.54
N LEU A 43 -7.86 21.04 -11.79
CA LEU A 43 -7.02 20.81 -12.97
C LEU A 43 -5.98 19.69 -12.78
N SER A 44 -5.86 19.15 -11.55
CA SER A 44 -4.90 18.10 -11.27
C SER A 44 -5.23 16.82 -12.04
N PRO A 45 -4.24 16.17 -12.70
CA PRO A 45 -4.44 14.87 -13.34
C PRO A 45 -4.73 13.76 -12.32
N TYR A 46 -4.43 13.99 -11.04
CA TYR A 46 -4.56 13.00 -9.97
C TYR A 46 -5.89 13.11 -9.20
N LYS A 47 -6.78 14.03 -9.56
CA LYS A 47 -8.06 14.20 -8.85
C LYS A 47 -8.91 12.93 -8.90
N ASP A 48 -9.51 12.56 -7.77
CA ASP A 48 -10.35 11.35 -7.66
C ASP A 48 -11.79 11.68 -7.24
N ALA A 49 -11.99 12.49 -6.21
CA ALA A 49 -13.31 12.93 -5.75
C ALA A 49 -13.34 14.44 -5.46
N PRO A 50 -14.40 15.19 -5.80
CA PRO A 50 -14.50 16.58 -5.37
C PRO A 50 -14.65 16.64 -3.84
N LEU A 51 -14.14 17.70 -3.20
CA LEU A 51 -14.37 17.91 -1.77
C LEU A 51 -15.81 18.28 -1.45
N ASP A 52 -16.44 18.98 -2.37
CA ASP A 52 -17.84 19.35 -2.35
C ASP A 52 -18.48 18.80 -3.63
N PRO A 53 -19.39 17.81 -3.54
CA PRO A 53 -20.07 17.21 -4.70
C PRO A 53 -20.79 18.23 -5.59
N ASP A 54 -21.25 19.36 -5.03
CA ASP A 54 -21.98 20.39 -5.75
C ASP A 54 -21.05 21.41 -6.43
N ASN A 55 -19.74 21.36 -6.17
CA ASN A 55 -18.75 22.29 -6.72
C ASN A 55 -17.54 21.56 -7.35
N PRO A 56 -17.70 20.98 -8.55
CA PRO A 56 -16.63 20.24 -9.24
C PRO A 56 -15.48 21.14 -9.74
N SER A 57 -15.68 22.46 -9.80
CA SER A 57 -14.62 23.43 -10.10
C SER A 57 -13.73 23.73 -8.90
N GLY A 58 -14.14 23.32 -7.70
CA GLY A 58 -13.37 23.47 -6.46
C GLY A 58 -12.20 22.50 -6.34
N ASN A 59 -11.75 22.30 -5.10
CA ASN A 59 -10.68 21.35 -4.82
C ASN A 59 -11.22 19.91 -4.77
N TRP A 60 -10.32 18.97 -5.07
CA TRP A 60 -10.57 17.54 -5.09
C TRP A 60 -9.66 16.84 -4.08
N ARG A 61 -10.11 15.70 -3.57
CA ARG A 61 -9.26 14.73 -2.89
C ARG A 61 -8.67 13.77 -3.91
N SER A 62 -7.39 13.49 -3.74
CA SER A 62 -6.65 12.49 -4.50
C SER A 62 -6.11 11.42 -3.56
N PHE A 63 -6.27 10.16 -3.92
CA PHE A 63 -5.86 9.02 -3.12
C PHE A 63 -4.67 8.31 -3.76
N TYR A 64 -3.57 8.18 -3.01
CA TYR A 64 -2.41 7.41 -3.43
C TYR A 64 -2.73 5.92 -3.59
N PHE A 65 -3.81 5.44 -2.97
CA PHE A 65 -4.36 4.10 -3.18
C PHE A 65 -4.50 3.79 -4.68
N VAL A 66 -5.07 4.71 -5.47
CA VAL A 66 -5.27 4.53 -6.92
C VAL A 66 -3.92 4.39 -7.64
N ASP A 67 -2.95 5.22 -7.26
CA ASP A 67 -1.64 5.19 -7.89
C ASP A 67 -0.88 3.90 -7.59
N TYR A 68 -0.86 3.44 -6.33
CA TYR A 68 -0.24 2.15 -5.98
C TYR A 68 -0.98 0.97 -6.60
N TYR A 69 -2.31 0.97 -6.56
CA TYR A 69 -3.13 -0.08 -7.13
C TYR A 69 -2.87 -0.25 -8.63
N PHE A 70 -2.86 0.82 -9.41
CA PHE A 70 -2.65 0.73 -10.86
C PHE A 70 -1.17 0.76 -11.29
N SER A 71 -0.24 1.26 -10.48
CA SER A 71 1.19 1.31 -10.86
C SER A 71 1.99 0.09 -10.43
N CYS A 72 1.55 -0.63 -9.39
CA CYS A 72 2.34 -1.69 -8.77
C CYS A 72 1.69 -3.08 -8.91
N PRO A 73 2.44 -4.12 -9.35
CA PRO A 73 3.89 -4.11 -9.65
C PRO A 73 4.24 -3.55 -11.04
N THR A 74 3.25 -3.45 -11.91
CA THR A 74 3.36 -2.89 -13.26
C THR A 74 2.24 -1.90 -13.51
N ARG A 75 2.49 -0.90 -14.37
CA ARG A 75 1.47 0.12 -14.70
C ARG A 75 0.37 -0.49 -15.56
N VAL A 76 -0.87 -0.30 -15.13
CA VAL A 76 -2.10 -0.70 -15.83
C VAL A 76 -2.96 0.55 -15.98
N ALA A 77 -3.54 0.75 -17.16
CA ALA A 77 -4.48 1.84 -17.39
C ALA A 77 -5.76 1.57 -16.57
N PRO A 78 -6.23 2.53 -15.75
CA PRO A 78 -7.53 2.41 -15.08
C PRO A 78 -8.69 2.41 -16.08
N SER A 79 -9.89 2.16 -15.59
CA SER A 79 -11.10 2.47 -16.37
C SER A 79 -11.24 3.99 -16.63
N PRO A 80 -11.98 4.44 -17.66
CA PRO A 80 -12.20 5.86 -17.93
C PRO A 80 -12.80 6.66 -16.77
N LYS A 81 -13.45 5.98 -15.81
CA LYS A 81 -14.02 6.58 -14.59
C LYS A 81 -12.96 7.02 -13.57
N GLN A 82 -11.74 6.51 -13.67
CA GLN A 82 -10.64 6.84 -12.77
C GLN A 82 -9.46 7.38 -13.57
N ARG A 83 -8.93 8.54 -13.16
CA ARG A 83 -7.74 9.15 -13.78
C ARG A 83 -7.82 9.25 -15.31
N GLY A 84 -9.04 9.42 -15.85
CA GLY A 84 -9.30 9.48 -17.30
C GLY A 84 -8.89 8.23 -18.08
N GLY A 85 -8.73 7.08 -17.42
CA GLY A 85 -8.32 5.82 -18.04
C GLY A 85 -6.90 5.82 -18.63
N SER A 86 -6.01 6.68 -18.12
CA SER A 86 -4.66 6.83 -18.65
C SER A 86 -3.59 6.63 -17.60
N VAL A 87 -2.57 5.83 -17.92
CA VAL A 87 -1.37 5.68 -17.08
C VAL A 87 -0.58 6.98 -16.92
N ALA A 88 -0.75 7.95 -17.82
CA ALA A 88 -0.11 9.26 -17.70
C ALA A 88 -0.63 10.05 -16.47
N ASN A 89 -1.85 9.75 -16.03
CA ASN A 89 -2.49 10.38 -14.87
C ASN A 89 -2.29 9.57 -13.57
N LEU A 90 -1.35 8.61 -13.58
CA LEU A 90 -0.84 7.96 -12.37
C LEU A 90 0.46 8.65 -11.97
N ARG A 91 0.65 8.89 -10.67
CA ARG A 91 1.85 9.58 -10.15
C ARG A 91 3.13 8.87 -10.58
N PRO A 92 4.11 9.58 -11.16
CA PRO A 92 5.43 9.02 -11.43
C PRO A 92 6.24 8.89 -10.14
N GLY A 93 7.31 8.09 -10.16
CA GLY A 93 8.27 8.01 -9.06
C GLY A 93 7.81 7.23 -7.82
N LEU A 94 6.72 6.46 -7.92
CA LEU A 94 6.35 5.51 -6.87
C LEU A 94 7.24 4.27 -6.93
N THR A 95 7.80 3.89 -5.78
CA THR A 95 8.58 2.66 -5.64
C THR A 95 7.66 1.56 -5.11
N CYS A 96 7.46 0.50 -5.89
CA CYS A 96 6.54 -0.59 -5.55
C CYS A 96 7.16 -1.64 -4.61
N SER A 97 8.48 -1.79 -4.65
CA SER A 97 9.19 -2.79 -3.84
C SER A 97 10.61 -2.34 -3.56
N GLY A 98 11.20 -2.81 -2.47
CA GLY A 98 12.58 -2.53 -2.14
C GLY A 98 13.03 -3.23 -0.86
N THR A 99 14.16 -2.78 -0.33
CA THR A 99 14.72 -3.26 0.92
C THR A 99 15.11 -2.09 1.80
N GLU A 100 14.67 -2.10 3.06
CA GLU A 100 15.10 -1.17 4.10
C GLU A 100 15.92 -1.90 5.16
N THR A 101 16.97 -1.28 5.69
CA THR A 101 17.75 -1.84 6.79
C THR A 101 17.42 -1.10 8.08
N ILE A 102 16.76 -1.79 9.00
CA ILE A 102 16.33 -1.24 10.29
C ILE A 102 17.18 -1.86 11.39
N PHE A 103 17.98 -1.06 12.08
CA PHE A 103 18.91 -1.53 13.12
C PHE A 103 19.80 -2.73 12.69
N GLY A 104 20.24 -2.74 11.43
CA GLY A 104 21.05 -3.82 10.85
C GLY A 104 20.25 -5.05 10.39
N ILE A 105 18.92 -5.03 10.46
CA ILE A 105 18.03 -6.08 9.97
C ILE A 105 17.48 -5.66 8.60
N PRO A 106 17.85 -6.36 7.51
CA PRO A 106 17.23 -6.12 6.19
C PRO A 106 15.77 -6.57 6.19
N VAL A 107 14.89 -5.70 5.70
CA VAL A 107 13.46 -5.90 5.52
C VAL A 107 13.11 -5.67 4.05
N ALA A 108 12.85 -6.76 3.33
CA ALA A 108 12.30 -6.69 1.99
C ALA A 108 10.82 -6.27 2.09
N TRP A 109 10.37 -5.36 1.24
CA TRP A 109 8.99 -4.89 1.23
C TRP A 109 8.46 -4.79 -0.20
N ASP A 110 7.16 -4.99 -0.34
CA ASP A 110 6.45 -4.98 -1.61
C ASP A 110 5.02 -4.47 -1.42
N ILE A 111 4.59 -3.62 -2.35
CA ILE A 111 3.25 -3.07 -2.48
C ILE A 111 2.75 -3.46 -3.87
N ARG A 112 1.56 -4.08 -3.95
CA ARG A 112 0.94 -4.42 -5.22
C ARG A 112 -0.58 -4.33 -5.15
N GLY A 113 -1.19 -3.89 -6.24
CA GLY A 113 -2.62 -4.09 -6.46
C GLY A 113 -2.90 -5.55 -6.78
N GLU A 114 -3.88 -6.15 -6.11
CA GLU A 114 -4.43 -7.45 -6.49
C GLU A 114 -5.20 -7.32 -7.82
N ASN A 115 -5.44 -8.45 -8.48
CA ASN A 115 -6.03 -8.50 -9.82
C ASN A 115 -7.22 -9.45 -9.93
N GLY A 116 -7.90 -9.39 -11.08
CA GLY A 116 -9.16 -10.07 -11.31
C GLY A 116 -10.28 -9.53 -10.41
N ILE A 117 -11.45 -10.16 -10.49
CA ILE A 117 -12.64 -9.72 -9.74
C ILE A 117 -12.47 -9.79 -8.22
N LEU A 118 -11.63 -10.72 -7.72
CA LEU A 118 -11.37 -10.89 -6.29
C LEU A 118 -10.41 -9.83 -5.73
N GLY A 119 -9.55 -9.28 -6.58
CA GLY A 119 -8.55 -8.27 -6.24
C GLY A 119 -8.98 -6.85 -6.57
N GLU A 120 -10.23 -6.66 -6.99
CA GLU A 120 -10.74 -5.37 -7.40
C GLU A 120 -10.78 -4.39 -6.21
N GLY A 121 -10.05 -3.28 -6.33
CA GLY A 121 -9.97 -2.29 -5.26
C GLY A 121 -9.19 -2.77 -4.03
N VAL A 122 -8.17 -3.61 -4.22
CA VAL A 122 -7.35 -4.16 -3.13
C VAL A 122 -5.85 -3.99 -3.38
N VAL A 123 -5.14 -3.49 -2.37
CA VAL A 123 -3.68 -3.40 -2.35
C VAL A 123 -3.14 -4.24 -1.18
N THR A 124 -2.14 -5.06 -1.45
CA THR A 124 -1.41 -5.79 -0.40
C THR A 124 -0.05 -5.16 -0.18
N VAL A 125 0.30 -4.97 1.09
CA VAL A 125 1.65 -4.61 1.53
C VAL A 125 2.23 -5.80 2.28
N VAL A 126 3.33 -6.35 1.79
CA VAL A 126 4.00 -7.51 2.40
C VAL A 126 5.44 -7.15 2.72
N VAL A 127 5.89 -7.54 3.91
CA VAL A 127 7.26 -7.32 4.37
C VAL A 127 7.86 -8.60 4.89
N THR A 128 9.17 -8.79 4.69
CA THR A 128 9.93 -9.91 5.25
C THR A 128 11.24 -9.40 5.83
N ALA A 129 11.35 -9.44 7.16
CA ALA A 129 12.58 -9.14 7.88
C ALA A 129 13.43 -10.41 8.02
N THR A 130 14.74 -10.31 7.73
CA THR A 130 15.71 -11.40 7.95
C THR A 130 16.79 -10.91 8.91
N HIS A 131 16.71 -11.32 10.18
CA HIS A 131 17.74 -10.96 11.16
C HIS A 131 19.08 -11.60 10.76
N PRO A 132 20.23 -10.90 10.86
CA PRO A 132 21.56 -11.45 10.55
C PRO A 132 21.97 -12.68 11.37
N ARG A 133 21.16 -13.06 12.37
CA ARG A 133 21.42 -14.16 13.32
C ARG A 133 20.46 -15.34 13.16
N GLY A 134 19.63 -15.33 12.12
CA GLY A 134 18.77 -16.46 11.75
C GLY A 134 17.29 -16.11 11.59
N PRO A 135 16.62 -15.53 12.61
CA PRO A 135 15.16 -15.38 12.58
C PRO A 135 14.63 -14.60 11.38
N LYS A 136 13.51 -15.08 10.84
CA LYS A 136 12.78 -14.44 9.75
C LYS A 136 11.34 -14.21 10.17
N VAL A 137 10.80 -13.04 9.85
CA VAL A 137 9.42 -12.67 10.14
C VAL A 137 8.81 -12.05 8.89
N THR A 138 7.69 -12.61 8.44
CA THR A 138 6.91 -12.09 7.31
C THR A 138 5.56 -11.60 7.83
N LEU A 139 5.21 -10.37 7.50
CA LEU A 139 3.93 -9.75 7.85
C LEU A 139 3.26 -9.22 6.59
N GLY A 140 1.93 -9.21 6.58
CA GLY A 140 1.14 -8.66 5.50
C GLY A 140 -0.01 -7.80 6.01
N ARG A 141 -0.32 -6.73 5.29
CA ARG A 141 -1.54 -5.95 5.46
C ARG A 141 -2.28 -5.89 4.12
N ARG A 142 -3.55 -6.28 4.14
CA ARG A 142 -4.47 -6.10 3.02
C ARG A 142 -5.25 -4.82 3.23
N VAL A 143 -5.18 -3.91 2.28
CA VAL A 143 -5.84 -2.60 2.30
C VAL A 143 -6.82 -2.55 1.13
N THR A 144 -8.05 -2.19 1.41
CA THR A 144 -9.11 -2.05 0.42
C THR A 144 -9.35 -0.57 0.11
N CYS A 145 -9.98 -0.30 -1.02
CA CYS A 145 -10.40 1.06 -1.37
C CYS A 145 -11.38 1.66 -0.36
N TYR A 146 -12.04 0.84 0.48
CA TYR A 146 -12.95 1.27 1.54
C TYR A 146 -12.25 1.79 2.80
N ASP A 147 -10.96 1.50 2.96
CA ASP A 147 -10.18 1.84 4.17
C ASP A 147 -9.65 3.28 4.15
N VAL A 148 -9.80 4.00 3.04
CA VAL A 148 -9.41 5.41 2.96
C VAL A 148 -10.42 6.30 3.69
N TYR A 149 -9.98 7.51 4.04
CA TYR A 149 -10.87 8.53 4.60
C TYR A 149 -11.07 9.70 3.62
N PRO A 150 -12.32 10.16 3.40
CA PRO A 150 -13.58 9.55 3.84
C PRO A 150 -13.85 8.23 3.13
N SER A 151 -14.65 7.36 3.76
CA SER A 151 -15.04 6.09 3.16
C SER A 151 -15.85 6.32 1.88
N PRO A 152 -15.61 5.54 0.82
CA PRO A 152 -16.43 5.54 -0.39
C PRO A 152 -17.91 5.29 -0.11
N THR A 153 -18.76 5.87 -0.94
CA THR A 153 -20.21 5.69 -0.90
C THR A 153 -20.72 5.25 -2.28
N GLN A 154 -22.00 4.88 -2.36
CA GLN A 154 -22.62 4.55 -3.64
C GLN A 154 -22.58 5.73 -4.63
N ASP A 155 -22.83 6.95 -4.14
CA ASP A 155 -22.86 8.17 -4.97
C ASP A 155 -21.45 8.70 -5.25
N GLN A 156 -20.50 8.47 -4.34
CA GLN A 156 -19.09 8.85 -4.49
C GLN A 156 -18.18 7.64 -4.23
N PRO A 157 -17.96 6.78 -5.25
CA PRO A 157 -17.28 5.49 -5.07
C PRO A 157 -15.76 5.58 -5.06
N ALA A 158 -15.16 6.72 -5.43
CA ALA A 158 -13.71 6.86 -5.46
C ALA A 158 -13.10 6.72 -4.04
N PRO A 159 -12.02 5.95 -3.87
CA PRO A 159 -11.10 5.43 -4.89
C PRO A 159 -11.39 4.01 -5.39
N CYS A 160 -12.55 3.42 -5.10
CA CYS A 160 -12.90 2.11 -5.64
C CYS A 160 -13.10 2.17 -7.16
N PRO A 161 -12.59 1.18 -7.92
CA PRO A 161 -12.88 1.05 -9.34
C PRO A 161 -14.36 0.65 -9.58
N PRO A 162 -14.95 0.99 -10.73
CA PRO A 162 -16.22 0.40 -11.15
C PRO A 162 -16.04 -1.11 -11.40
N PRO A 163 -17.11 -1.92 -11.40
CA PRO A 163 -17.01 -3.37 -11.63
C PRO A 163 -16.27 -3.70 -12.94
N GLY A 164 -15.24 -4.55 -12.86
CA GLY A 164 -14.37 -4.90 -13.99
C GLY A 164 -13.40 -3.78 -14.40
N GLY A 165 -13.28 -2.73 -13.59
CA GLY A 165 -12.41 -1.58 -13.79
C GLY A 165 -11.08 -1.69 -13.03
N GLY A 166 -10.90 -2.77 -12.26
CA GLY A 166 -9.65 -3.11 -11.60
C GLY A 166 -8.53 -3.61 -12.53
N ARG A 167 -7.52 -4.25 -11.96
CA ARG A 167 -6.42 -4.88 -12.72
C ARG A 167 -6.88 -6.21 -13.34
N PRO A 168 -6.48 -6.52 -14.60
CA PRO A 168 -6.79 -7.80 -15.24
C PRO A 168 -6.08 -8.99 -14.60
#